data_AF-A0A1V3S3W4-F1
#
_entry.id   AF-A0A1V3S3W4-F1
#
_cell.length_a   1.000
_cell.length_b   1.000
_cell.length_c   1.000
_cell.angle_alpha   90.00
_cell.angle_beta   90.00
_cell.angle_gamma   90.00
#
_symmetry.space_group_name_H-M   'P 1'
#
loop_
_entity.id
_entity.type
_entity.pdbx_description
1 polymer ?
#
loop_
_entity_poly.entity_id
_entity_poly.type
_entity_poly.pdbx_seq_one_letter_code
_entity_poly.pdbx_strand_id
1 'polypeptide(L)'
;MLPRRSSTKAAAAAPITVRELRPADVPTLMALEHACWTPEQAAQAPDLLDRMRRHPGYCLGAFCPRTGKALASLFMKPSSAQAMSQARTWRDCIEGSAGNAAAGPGNALFGISLSSIDPAAVKAIFGYFWPHALKGGWRYIFLGSPIPGLANWLQRHPQGNAQTYVRQRRRGLPLDPQLRYYHGKGFRHIEAVLPNYFPHARSLDHGVLLRGQVPGARWAPLWRRLSLGHIQAMQRWLSRLP
;
A
#
# COMPACT_ATOMS: atom_id res chain seq x y z
N MET A 1 47.25 25.28 -7.88
CA MET A 1 46.70 23.91 -7.80
C MET A 1 45.20 24.02 -7.48
N LEU A 2 44.34 23.87 -8.49
CA LEU A 2 42.88 23.84 -8.32
C LEU A 2 42.44 22.39 -8.09
N PRO A 3 41.55 22.10 -7.12
CA PRO A 3 41.03 20.75 -6.96
C PRO A 3 40.07 20.42 -8.10
N ARG A 4 40.34 19.30 -8.78
CA ARG A 4 39.49 18.68 -9.79
C ARG A 4 38.11 18.40 -9.19
N ARG A 5 37.06 18.98 -9.80
CA ARG A 5 35.67 18.54 -9.60
C ARG A 5 35.55 17.08 -10.05
N SER A 6 35.44 16.18 -9.09
CA SER A 6 34.96 14.81 -9.30
C SER A 6 33.49 14.90 -9.73
N SER A 7 33.23 14.66 -11.02
CA SER A 7 31.87 14.44 -11.51
C SER A 7 31.44 13.03 -11.09
N THR A 8 30.77 12.91 -9.95
CA THR A 8 29.98 11.72 -9.62
C THR A 8 28.84 11.63 -10.63
N LYS A 9 29.09 10.92 -11.74
CA LYS A 9 28.06 10.39 -12.63
C LYS A 9 27.15 9.56 -11.73
N ALA A 10 25.92 10.03 -11.48
CA ALA A 10 24.92 9.28 -10.74
C ALA A 10 24.85 7.88 -11.35
N ALA A 11 25.21 6.85 -10.58
CA ALA A 11 25.09 5.47 -10.99
C ALA A 11 23.64 5.27 -11.46
N ALA A 12 23.46 4.97 -12.74
CA ALA A 12 22.16 4.67 -13.30
C ALA A 12 21.57 3.55 -12.43
N ALA A 13 20.41 3.82 -11.81
CA ALA A 13 19.73 2.84 -10.98
C ALA A 13 19.58 1.56 -11.81
N ALA A 14 19.99 0.42 -11.23
CA ALA A 14 19.86 -0.86 -11.89
C ALA A 14 18.40 -1.04 -12.34
N PRO A 15 18.16 -1.60 -13.55
CA PRO A 15 16.79 -1.84 -14.01
C PRO A 15 16.05 -2.66 -12.95
N ILE A 16 14.76 -2.38 -12.72
CA ILE A 16 13.93 -3.11 -11.75
C ILE A 16 12.89 -3.91 -12.53
N THR A 17 12.78 -5.21 -12.27
CA THR A 17 11.76 -6.05 -12.89
C THR A 17 10.58 -6.20 -11.96
N VAL A 18 9.39 -5.85 -12.45
CA VAL A 18 8.12 -6.01 -11.71
C VAL A 18 7.30 -7.12 -12.34
N ARG A 19 6.76 -8.01 -11.52
CA ARG A 19 5.87 -9.10 -11.96
C ARG A 19 4.98 -9.61 -10.82
N GLU A 20 4.00 -10.43 -11.19
CA GLU A 20 3.25 -11.23 -10.24
C GLU A 20 4.17 -12.17 -9.45
N LEU A 21 3.84 -12.35 -8.17
CA LEU A 21 4.56 -13.22 -7.25
C LEU A 21 4.21 -14.69 -7.51
N ARG A 22 5.21 -15.54 -7.30
CA ARG A 22 5.11 -16.99 -7.43
C ARG A 22 5.50 -17.64 -6.11
N PRO A 23 5.04 -18.87 -5.81
CA PRO A 23 5.46 -19.60 -4.60
C PRO A 23 6.99 -19.71 -4.46
N ALA A 24 7.71 -19.82 -5.57
CA ALA A 24 9.18 -19.85 -5.59
C ALA A 24 9.86 -18.55 -5.08
N ASP A 25 9.13 -17.44 -4.99
CA ASP A 25 9.65 -16.16 -4.49
C ASP A 25 9.66 -16.08 -2.96
N VAL A 26 8.97 -16.99 -2.25
CA VAL A 26 8.81 -16.93 -0.79
C VAL A 26 10.14 -16.77 -0.05
N PRO A 27 11.24 -17.48 -0.37
CA PRO A 27 12.50 -17.28 0.33
C PRO A 27 13.02 -15.83 0.27
N THR A 28 12.99 -15.20 -0.92
CA THR A 28 13.43 -13.79 -1.02
C THR A 28 12.43 -12.81 -0.43
N LEU A 29 11.13 -13.15 -0.39
CA LEU A 29 10.12 -12.33 0.26
C LEU A 29 10.24 -12.39 1.78
N MET A 30 10.55 -13.55 2.36
CA MET A 30 10.81 -13.65 3.80
C MET A 30 12.00 -12.79 4.19
N ALA A 31 13.09 -12.78 3.41
CA ALA A 31 14.21 -11.88 3.68
C ALA A 31 13.82 -10.40 3.64
N LEU A 32 12.91 -10.02 2.73
CA LEU A 32 12.36 -8.67 2.66
C LEU A 32 11.43 -8.36 3.85
N GLU A 33 10.56 -9.28 4.25
CA GLU A 33 9.63 -9.12 5.38
C GLU A 33 10.40 -8.87 6.68
N HIS A 34 11.41 -9.68 6.98
CA HIS A 34 12.25 -9.49 8.18
C HIS A 34 13.06 -8.19 8.16
N ALA A 35 13.36 -7.64 6.98
CA ALA A 35 14.04 -6.35 6.87
C ALA A 35 13.09 -5.15 7.07
N CYS A 36 11.78 -5.34 6.93
CA CYS A 36 10.79 -4.27 6.98
C CYS A 36 9.93 -4.27 8.26
N TRP A 37 9.75 -5.43 8.89
CA TRP A 37 8.77 -5.61 9.97
C TRP A 37 9.39 -6.30 11.18
N THR A 38 8.83 -6.02 12.37
CA THR A 38 9.19 -6.79 13.58
C THR A 38 8.66 -8.21 13.48
N PRO A 39 9.20 -9.18 14.26
CA PRO A 39 8.73 -10.57 14.21
C PRO A 39 7.23 -10.74 14.42
N GLU A 40 6.61 -9.89 15.25
CA GLU A 40 5.18 -9.92 15.57
C GLU A 40 4.31 -9.38 14.42
N GLN A 41 4.90 -8.56 13.54
CA GLN A 41 4.21 -7.88 12.45
C GLN A 41 4.48 -8.52 11.09
N ALA A 42 5.64 -9.16 10.94
CA ALA A 42 6.08 -9.79 9.71
C ALA A 42 5.14 -10.93 9.32
N ALA A 43 4.73 -10.96 8.05
CA ALA A 43 3.98 -12.09 7.53
C ALA A 43 4.86 -13.34 7.49
N GLN A 44 4.28 -14.49 7.81
CA GLN A 44 4.98 -15.77 7.73
C GLN A 44 4.85 -16.37 6.34
N ALA A 45 5.72 -17.32 5.99
CA ALA A 45 5.71 -17.97 4.68
C ALA A 45 4.33 -18.55 4.30
N PRO A 46 3.58 -19.22 5.19
CA PRO A 46 2.22 -19.68 4.90
C PRO A 46 1.26 -18.53 4.56
N ASP A 47 1.36 -17.38 5.24
CA ASP A 47 0.52 -16.21 4.96
C ASP A 47 0.77 -15.68 3.55
N LEU A 48 2.05 -15.59 3.14
CA LEU A 48 2.42 -15.11 1.82
C LEU A 48 1.91 -16.05 0.72
N LEU A 49 2.11 -17.36 0.90
CA LEU A 49 1.61 -18.39 -0.02
C LEU A 49 0.09 -18.34 -0.16
N ASP A 50 -0.62 -18.21 0.96
CA ASP A 50 -2.07 -18.20 0.93
C ASP A 50 -2.62 -16.94 0.25
N ARG A 51 -1.99 -15.77 0.44
CA ARG A 51 -2.33 -14.54 -0.30
C ARG A 51 -2.11 -14.71 -1.80
N MET A 52 -0.99 -15.29 -2.23
CA MET A 52 -0.71 -15.55 -3.65
C MET A 52 -1.72 -16.52 -4.25
N ARG A 53 -2.09 -17.57 -3.51
CA ARG A 53 -3.08 -18.56 -3.94
C ARG A 53 -4.47 -17.93 -4.11
N ARG A 54 -4.90 -17.12 -3.15
CA ARG A 54 -6.23 -16.48 -3.18
C ARG A 54 -6.32 -15.33 -4.19
N HIS A 55 -5.22 -14.59 -4.40
CA HIS A 55 -5.23 -13.33 -5.15
C HIS A 55 -4.01 -13.18 -6.07
N PRO A 56 -3.76 -14.12 -7.02
CA PRO A 56 -2.51 -14.15 -7.79
C PRO A 56 -2.25 -12.86 -8.59
N GLY A 57 -3.28 -12.30 -9.23
CA GLY A 57 -3.17 -11.03 -9.99
C GLY A 57 -3.04 -9.76 -9.15
N TYR A 58 -3.01 -9.87 -7.82
CA TYR A 58 -2.92 -8.75 -6.87
C TYR A 58 -1.72 -8.86 -5.92
N CYS A 59 -0.83 -9.82 -6.19
CA CYS A 59 0.40 -10.04 -5.45
C CYS A 59 1.58 -9.73 -6.37
N LEU A 60 2.27 -8.62 -6.14
CA LEU A 60 3.33 -8.11 -7.01
C LEU A 60 4.67 -8.04 -6.27
N GLY A 61 5.75 -8.34 -6.99
CA GLY A 61 7.11 -8.17 -6.52
C GLY A 61 7.93 -7.32 -7.48
N ALA A 62 8.84 -6.53 -6.91
CA ALA A 62 9.89 -5.83 -7.65
C ALA A 62 11.25 -6.42 -7.27
N PHE A 63 12.03 -6.82 -8.27
CA PHE A 63 13.24 -7.58 -8.11
C PHE A 63 14.43 -6.91 -8.79
N CYS A 64 15.61 -7.08 -8.19
CA CYS A 64 16.87 -6.80 -8.85
C CYS A 64 17.13 -7.86 -9.94
N PRO A 65 17.24 -7.49 -11.23
CA PRO A 65 17.40 -8.43 -12.33
C PRO A 65 18.72 -9.20 -12.27
N ARG A 66 19.76 -8.60 -11.66
CA ARG A 66 21.09 -9.21 -11.56
C ARG A 66 21.18 -10.26 -10.46
N THR A 67 20.49 -10.03 -9.34
CA THR A 67 20.65 -10.88 -8.14
C THR A 67 19.40 -11.68 -7.79
N GLY A 68 18.26 -11.39 -8.45
CA GLY A 68 16.97 -11.97 -8.09
C GLY A 68 16.40 -11.48 -6.75
N LYS A 69 17.12 -10.61 -6.02
CA LYS A 69 16.69 -10.11 -4.71
C LYS A 69 15.40 -9.30 -4.81
N ALA A 70 14.43 -9.60 -3.95
CA ALA A 70 13.25 -8.78 -3.75
C ALA A 70 13.61 -7.42 -3.13
N LEU A 71 13.19 -6.34 -3.79
CA LEU A 71 13.39 -4.95 -3.37
C LEU A 71 12.10 -4.34 -2.80
N ALA A 72 10.96 -4.80 -3.29
CA ALA A 72 9.65 -4.48 -2.75
C ALA A 72 8.63 -5.60 -3.05
N SER A 73 7.60 -5.70 -2.21
CA SER A 73 6.45 -6.58 -2.40
C SER A 73 5.15 -5.83 -2.08
N LEU A 74 4.10 -6.10 -2.84
CA LEU A 74 2.76 -5.56 -2.64
C LEU A 74 1.75 -6.70 -2.66
N PHE A 75 1.00 -6.82 -1.58
CA PHE A 75 -0.11 -7.77 -1.47
C PHE A 75 -1.41 -6.99 -1.37
N MET A 76 -2.34 -7.30 -2.26
CA MET A 76 -3.66 -6.70 -2.28
C MET A 76 -4.73 -7.77 -2.51
N LYS A 77 -5.98 -7.39 -2.26
CA LYS A 77 -7.13 -8.18 -2.68
C LYS A 77 -8.31 -7.33 -3.10
N PRO A 78 -9.21 -7.87 -3.95
CA PRO A 78 -10.57 -7.37 -4.11
C PRO A 78 -11.30 -7.23 -2.77
N SER A 79 -12.07 -6.16 -2.63
CA SER A 79 -12.89 -5.87 -1.46
C SER A 79 -14.09 -4.98 -1.84
N SER A 80 -14.90 -4.60 -0.86
CA SER A 80 -15.99 -3.63 -1.02
C SER A 80 -16.04 -2.66 0.15
N ALA A 81 -16.65 -1.48 -0.05
CA ALA A 81 -16.85 -0.53 1.05
C ALA A 81 -17.66 -1.14 2.20
N GLN A 82 -18.64 -1.99 1.87
CA GLN A 82 -19.45 -2.72 2.86
C GLN A 82 -18.58 -3.67 3.71
N ALA A 83 -17.77 -4.53 3.08
CA ALA A 83 -16.88 -5.44 3.79
C ALA A 83 -15.90 -4.67 4.70
N MET A 84 -15.38 -3.55 4.20
CA MET A 84 -14.47 -2.67 4.95
C MET A 84 -15.16 -1.99 6.14
N SER A 85 -16.43 -1.61 6.04
CA SER A 85 -17.19 -1.03 7.16
C SER A 85 -17.52 -2.04 8.28
N GLN A 86 -17.57 -3.34 7.93
CA GLN A 86 -17.87 -4.43 8.86
C GLN A 86 -16.63 -4.94 9.57
N ALA A 87 -15.44 -4.74 8.99
CA ALA A 87 -14.18 -5.17 9.59
C ALA A 87 -13.95 -4.50 10.96
N ARG A 88 -13.46 -5.29 11.92
CA ARG A 88 -13.10 -4.81 13.27
C ARG A 88 -11.61 -4.92 13.50
N THR A 89 -10.98 -5.95 12.95
CA THR A 89 -9.54 -6.20 13.03
C THR A 89 -8.88 -6.16 11.66
N TRP A 90 -7.54 -6.03 11.64
CA TRP A 90 -6.77 -6.16 10.40
C TRP A 90 -6.94 -7.55 9.76
N ARG A 91 -7.09 -8.59 10.58
CA ARG A 91 -7.37 -9.95 10.12
C ARG A 91 -8.71 -10.03 9.40
N ASP A 92 -9.76 -9.41 9.94
CA ASP A 92 -11.07 -9.34 9.27
C ASP A 92 -10.96 -8.68 7.90
N CYS A 93 -10.13 -7.63 7.78
CA CYS A 93 -9.90 -6.98 6.50
C CYS A 93 -9.28 -7.93 5.47
N ILE A 94 -8.46 -8.90 5.89
CA ILE A 94 -7.77 -9.89 5.02
C ILE A 94 -8.64 -11.08 4.68
N GLU A 95 -9.32 -11.63 5.68
CA GLU A 95 -10.10 -12.87 5.58
C GLU A 95 -11.50 -12.60 5.03
N GLY A 96 -12.04 -11.40 5.25
CA GLY A 96 -13.35 -11.01 4.80
C GLY A 96 -13.53 -11.20 3.30
N SER A 97 -14.62 -11.87 2.92
CA SER A 97 -14.96 -12.10 1.52
C SER A 97 -15.51 -10.82 0.87
N ALA A 98 -15.09 -10.56 -0.36
CA ALA A 98 -15.68 -9.55 -1.20
C ALA A 98 -16.99 -10.11 -1.78
N GLY A 99 -18.08 -10.14 -0.99
CA GLY A 99 -19.39 -10.61 -1.47
C GLY A 99 -19.71 -10.05 -2.85
N ASN A 100 -19.84 -10.93 -3.86
CA ASN A 100 -20.07 -10.64 -5.28
C ASN A 100 -19.55 -9.27 -5.79
N ALA A 101 -18.29 -8.93 -5.50
CA ALA A 101 -17.65 -7.67 -5.93
C ALA A 101 -17.32 -7.63 -7.44
N ALA A 102 -17.59 -8.70 -8.17
CA ALA A 102 -17.37 -8.79 -9.60
C ALA A 102 -18.47 -8.05 -10.38
N ALA A 103 -18.37 -6.71 -10.44
CA ALA A 103 -19.12 -5.79 -11.30
C ALA A 103 -20.26 -4.94 -10.68
N GLY A 104 -20.18 -4.62 -9.39
CA GLY A 104 -21.03 -3.60 -8.76
C GLY A 104 -20.33 -2.24 -8.56
N PRO A 105 -21.07 -1.16 -8.24
CA PRO A 105 -20.50 0.19 -8.00
C PRO A 105 -19.51 0.30 -6.82
N GLY A 106 -19.24 -0.80 -6.10
CA GLY A 106 -18.34 -0.93 -4.95
C GLY A 106 -16.97 -1.54 -5.24
N ASN A 107 -16.39 -1.35 -6.44
CA ASN A 107 -15.07 -1.85 -6.81
C ASN A 107 -13.95 -1.22 -5.95
N ALA A 108 -13.61 -1.89 -4.85
CA ALA A 108 -12.53 -1.49 -3.96
C ALA A 108 -11.44 -2.56 -3.89
N LEU A 109 -10.22 -2.12 -3.60
CA LEU A 109 -9.14 -3.01 -3.22
C LEU A 109 -8.79 -2.77 -1.76
N PHE A 110 -8.30 -3.80 -1.08
CA PHE A 110 -7.65 -3.66 0.22
C PHE A 110 -6.16 -3.95 0.08
N GLY A 111 -5.32 -3.01 0.53
CA GLY A 111 -3.89 -3.20 0.65
C GLY A 111 -3.56 -3.99 1.90
N ILE A 112 -3.11 -5.24 1.71
CA ILE A 112 -2.75 -6.16 2.80
C ILE A 112 -1.39 -5.76 3.38
N SER A 113 -0.37 -5.64 2.52
CA SER A 113 0.96 -5.20 2.91
C SER A 113 1.72 -4.57 1.74
N LEU A 114 2.65 -3.66 2.06
CA LEU A 114 3.64 -3.10 1.15
C LEU A 114 4.98 -3.05 1.89
N SER A 115 5.88 -3.95 1.53
CA SER A 115 7.22 -4.07 2.13
C SER A 115 8.23 -3.54 1.11
N SER A 116 9.19 -2.71 1.53
CA SER A 116 10.21 -2.20 0.61
C SER A 116 11.46 -1.70 1.32
N ILE A 117 12.60 -1.98 0.69
CA ILE A 117 13.93 -1.45 1.03
C ILE A 117 14.44 -0.47 -0.05
N ASP A 118 13.66 -0.23 -1.10
CA ASP A 118 14.04 0.61 -2.25
C ASP A 118 12.84 1.44 -2.74
N PRO A 119 12.83 2.77 -2.56
CA PRO A 119 11.76 3.64 -3.05
C PRO A 119 11.50 3.55 -4.57
N ALA A 120 12.53 3.28 -5.37
CA ALA A 120 12.37 3.11 -6.82
C ALA A 120 11.59 1.82 -7.15
N ALA A 121 11.76 0.76 -6.34
CA ALA A 121 11.01 -0.47 -6.48
C ALA A 121 9.51 -0.28 -6.18
N VAL A 122 9.16 0.54 -5.18
CA VAL A 122 7.76 0.92 -4.91
C VAL A 122 7.16 1.68 -6.09
N LYS A 123 7.92 2.65 -6.65
CA LYS A 123 7.48 3.40 -7.83
C LYS A 123 7.26 2.48 -9.03
N ALA A 124 8.15 1.49 -9.22
CA ALA A 124 8.02 0.50 -10.29
C ALA A 124 6.77 -0.37 -10.11
N ILE A 125 6.50 -0.85 -8.88
CA ILE A 125 5.27 -1.61 -8.57
C ILE A 125 4.03 -0.79 -8.93
N PHE A 126 3.94 0.47 -8.51
CA PHE A 126 2.81 1.32 -8.87
C PHE A 126 2.73 1.62 -10.37
N GLY A 127 3.89 1.74 -11.04
CA GLY A 127 4.00 1.84 -12.49
C GLY A 127 3.32 0.68 -13.22
N TYR A 128 3.56 -0.54 -12.73
CA TYR A 128 2.94 -1.76 -13.23
C TYR A 128 1.46 -1.86 -12.82
N PHE A 129 1.13 -1.53 -11.58
CA PHE A 129 -0.18 -1.79 -10.99
C PHE A 129 -1.28 -0.83 -11.48
N TRP A 130 -1.01 0.48 -11.61
CA TRP A 130 -2.05 1.45 -11.91
C TRP A 130 -2.81 1.20 -13.22
N PRO A 131 -2.17 0.83 -14.35
CA PRO A 131 -2.88 0.50 -15.58
C PRO A 131 -3.86 -0.66 -15.40
N HIS A 132 -3.45 -1.70 -14.66
CA HIS A 132 -4.29 -2.86 -14.36
C HIS A 132 -5.45 -2.47 -13.43
N ALA A 133 -5.17 -1.63 -12.43
CA ALA A 133 -6.19 -1.11 -11.53
C ALA A 133 -7.28 -0.33 -12.29
N LEU A 134 -6.88 0.53 -13.23
CA LEU A 134 -7.79 1.31 -14.06
C LEU A 134 -8.56 0.44 -15.05
N LYS A 135 -7.90 -0.52 -15.70
CA LYS A 135 -8.55 -1.47 -16.62
C LYS A 135 -9.60 -2.32 -15.90
N GLY A 136 -9.31 -2.76 -14.67
CA GLY A 136 -10.27 -3.45 -13.81
C GLY A 136 -11.44 -2.56 -13.33
N GLY A 137 -11.34 -1.24 -13.50
CA GLY A 137 -12.32 -0.28 -13.04
C GLY A 137 -12.40 -0.18 -11.52
N TRP A 138 -11.26 -0.35 -10.84
CA TRP A 138 -11.15 -0.15 -9.40
C TRP A 138 -11.28 1.34 -9.07
N ARG A 139 -12.07 1.68 -8.05
CA ARG A 139 -12.40 3.06 -7.68
C ARG A 139 -11.70 3.50 -6.40
N TYR A 140 -11.63 2.60 -5.43
CA TYR A 140 -11.11 2.90 -4.10
C TYR A 140 -10.05 1.90 -3.70
N ILE A 141 -9.13 2.36 -2.86
CA ILE A 141 -8.19 1.50 -2.15
C ILE A 141 -8.36 1.78 -0.67
N PHE A 142 -8.57 0.73 0.10
CA PHE A 142 -8.55 0.75 1.54
C PHE A 142 -7.21 0.23 2.04
N LEU A 143 -6.72 0.75 3.15
CA LEU A 143 -5.59 0.18 3.86
C LEU A 143 -5.74 0.40 5.36
N GLY A 144 -5.17 -0.51 6.14
CA GLY A 144 -4.99 -0.33 7.58
C GLY A 144 -3.71 0.47 7.87
N SER A 145 -3.76 1.34 8.86
CA SER A 145 -2.57 2.02 9.38
C SER A 145 -2.59 2.03 10.90
N PRO A 146 -1.47 1.71 11.58
CA PRO A 146 -1.28 2.14 12.96
C PRO A 146 -1.27 3.67 13.06
N ILE A 147 -1.35 4.15 14.29
CA ILE A 147 -1.34 5.56 14.68
C ILE A 147 -0.25 5.81 15.74
N PRO A 148 1.04 5.77 15.37
CA PRO A 148 2.19 5.65 16.28
C PRO A 148 2.40 6.83 17.24
N GLY A 149 1.69 7.94 17.06
CA GLY A 149 1.76 9.08 17.99
C GLY A 149 0.70 9.07 19.08
N LEU A 150 -0.23 8.11 19.10
CA LEU A 150 -1.35 8.08 20.04
C LEU A 150 -0.89 8.05 21.50
N ALA A 151 -0.03 7.10 21.87
CA ALA A 151 0.41 6.95 23.27
C ALA A 151 1.03 8.25 23.83
N ASN A 152 1.95 8.86 23.07
CA ASN A 152 2.61 10.12 23.46
C ASN A 152 1.65 11.33 23.45
N TRP A 153 0.55 11.25 22.70
CA TRP A 153 -0.46 12.31 22.70
C TRP A 153 -1.36 12.21 23.93
N LEU A 154 -1.78 11.00 24.31
CA LEU A 154 -2.61 10.75 25.50
C LEU A 154 -1.89 11.11 26.81
N GLN A 155 -0.57 10.93 26.89
CA GLN A 155 0.22 11.42 28.03
C GLN A 155 0.06 12.93 28.28
N ARG A 156 -0.18 13.71 27.21
CA ARG A 156 -0.39 15.17 27.28
C ARG A 156 -1.87 15.57 27.29
N HIS A 157 -2.76 14.61 27.02
CA HIS A 157 -4.20 14.81 26.94
C HIS A 157 -4.91 13.62 27.61
N PRO A 158 -4.89 13.53 28.97
CA PRO A 158 -5.38 12.35 29.68
C PRO A 158 -6.87 12.04 29.46
N GLN A 159 -7.67 13.07 29.15
CA GLN A 159 -9.10 12.95 28.83
C GLN A 159 -9.37 12.67 27.34
N GLY A 160 -8.32 12.55 26.53
CA GLY A 160 -8.41 12.29 25.10
C GLY A 160 -8.68 10.81 24.77
N ASN A 161 -8.98 10.54 23.51
CA ASN A 161 -9.10 9.18 22.97
C ASN A 161 -8.58 9.12 21.52
N ALA A 162 -8.50 7.91 20.97
CA ALA A 162 -7.99 7.68 19.61
C ALA A 162 -8.80 8.44 18.54
N GLN A 163 -10.12 8.48 18.68
CA GLN A 163 -11.05 9.11 17.74
C GLN A 163 -10.81 10.62 17.65
N THR A 164 -10.58 11.27 18.79
CA THR A 164 -10.20 12.68 18.87
C THR A 164 -8.79 12.92 18.33
N TYR A 165 -7.84 12.03 18.67
CA TYR A 165 -6.44 12.14 18.24
C TYR A 165 -6.28 12.11 16.71
N VAL A 166 -6.89 11.14 16.01
CA VAL A 166 -6.69 10.98 14.56
C VAL A 166 -7.23 12.15 13.73
N ARG A 167 -8.12 12.96 14.31
CA ARG A 167 -8.67 14.18 13.72
C ARG A 167 -7.79 15.41 13.97
N GLN A 168 -6.82 15.32 14.89
CA GLN A 168 -5.93 16.44 15.18
C GLN A 168 -5.07 16.81 13.98
N ARG A 169 -4.88 18.10 13.79
CA ARG A 169 -4.10 18.65 12.68
C ARG A 169 -3.08 19.68 13.14
N ARG A 170 -1.98 19.77 12.41
CA ARG A 170 -0.98 20.83 12.54
C ARG A 170 -0.67 21.36 11.16
N ARG A 171 -0.88 22.67 10.93
CA ARG A 171 -0.71 23.34 9.62
C ARG A 171 -1.46 22.61 8.50
N GLY A 172 -2.73 22.24 8.76
CA GLY A 172 -3.61 21.57 7.79
C GLY A 172 -3.34 20.07 7.56
N LEU A 173 -2.28 19.51 8.12
CA LEU A 173 -1.93 18.09 7.97
C LEU A 173 -2.27 17.29 9.22
N PRO A 174 -2.55 15.97 9.11
CA PRO A 174 -2.71 15.11 10.28
C PRO A 174 -1.56 15.26 11.27
N LEU A 175 -1.88 15.27 12.55
CA LEU A 175 -0.88 15.35 13.61
C LEU A 175 -0.02 14.08 13.64
N ASP A 176 -0.68 12.93 13.53
CA ASP A 176 -0.03 11.63 13.51
C ASP A 176 0.92 11.50 12.29
N PRO A 177 2.18 11.06 12.49
CA PRO A 177 3.16 11.02 11.42
C PRO A 177 2.81 10.02 10.32
N GLN A 178 2.19 8.88 10.65
CA GLN A 178 1.85 7.87 9.67
C GLN A 178 0.61 8.28 8.87
N LEU A 179 -0.39 8.88 9.53
CA LEU A 179 -1.52 9.47 8.82
C LEU A 179 -1.09 10.62 7.91
N ARG A 180 -0.12 11.43 8.34
CA ARG A 180 0.46 12.49 7.48
C ARG A 180 1.12 11.92 6.23
N TYR A 181 1.89 10.85 6.37
CA TYR A 181 2.50 10.14 5.25
C TYR A 181 1.45 9.65 4.24
N TYR A 182 0.39 8.98 4.72
CA TYR A 182 -0.68 8.49 3.85
C TYR A 182 -1.55 9.60 3.26
N HIS A 183 -1.75 10.70 3.98
CA HIS A 183 -2.45 11.88 3.47
C HIS A 183 -1.74 12.47 2.24
N GLY A 184 -0.40 12.52 2.24
CA GLY A 184 0.41 12.93 1.09
C GLY A 184 0.26 12.03 -0.14
N LYS A 185 -0.14 10.76 0.08
CA LYS A 185 -0.38 9.76 -0.98
C LYS A 185 -1.84 9.68 -1.42
N GLY A 186 -2.71 10.58 -0.95
CA GLY A 186 -4.11 10.64 -1.34
C GLY A 186 -5.07 9.81 -0.47
N PHE A 187 -4.58 9.16 0.59
CA PHE A 187 -5.42 8.50 1.60
C PHE A 187 -5.85 9.51 2.65
N ARG A 188 -6.91 10.28 2.33
CA ARG A 188 -7.35 11.42 3.14
C ARG A 188 -8.59 11.15 3.97
N HIS A 189 -9.26 10.02 3.73
CA HIS A 189 -10.51 9.67 4.40
C HIS A 189 -10.26 8.58 5.45
N ILE A 190 -10.64 8.85 6.70
CA ILE A 190 -10.63 7.86 7.79
C ILE A 190 -12.02 7.26 7.84
N GLU A 191 -12.14 5.97 7.50
CA GLU A 191 -13.39 5.23 7.50
C GLU A 191 -13.76 4.75 8.89
N ALA A 192 -12.75 4.29 9.65
CA ALA A 192 -12.93 3.80 11.00
C ALA A 192 -11.68 4.01 11.85
N VAL A 193 -11.89 4.16 13.15
CA VAL A 193 -10.86 4.09 14.19
C VAL A 193 -11.19 2.87 15.03
N LEU A 194 -10.32 1.86 14.95
CA LEU A 194 -10.61 0.51 15.42
C LEU A 194 -9.68 0.17 16.59
N PRO A 195 -10.20 -0.10 17.80
CA PRO A 195 -9.40 -0.64 18.89
C PRO A 195 -9.03 -2.10 18.60
N ASN A 196 -7.89 -2.56 19.10
CA ASN A 196 -7.38 -3.92 18.89
C ASN A 196 -7.29 -4.32 17.40
N TYR A 197 -7.00 -3.34 16.54
CA TYR A 197 -6.98 -3.54 15.10
C TYR A 197 -5.73 -4.27 14.64
N PHE A 198 -4.56 -3.86 15.16
CA PHE A 198 -3.26 -4.40 14.79
C PHE A 198 -2.27 -4.27 15.96
N PRO A 199 -1.50 -5.31 16.32
CA PRO A 199 -0.55 -5.27 17.42
C PRO A 199 0.53 -4.20 17.19
N HIS A 200 0.45 -3.12 17.97
CA HIS A 200 1.38 -2.00 17.87
C HIS A 200 1.33 -1.13 19.13
N ALA A 201 2.30 -1.36 20.02
CA ALA A 201 2.36 -0.75 21.35
C ALA A 201 2.22 0.79 21.36
N ARG A 202 2.88 1.48 20.43
CA ARG A 202 2.81 2.96 20.34
C ARG A 202 1.43 3.48 19.93
N SER A 203 0.62 2.62 19.32
CA SER A 203 -0.76 2.90 18.97
C SER A 203 -1.76 2.33 19.98
N LEU A 204 -1.29 1.71 21.08
CA LEU A 204 -2.15 1.02 22.03
C LEU A 204 -3.10 0.04 21.31
N ASP A 205 -2.54 -0.66 20.32
CA ASP A 205 -3.24 -1.59 19.41
C ASP A 205 -4.41 -1.00 18.62
N HIS A 206 -4.55 0.33 18.62
CA HIS A 206 -5.49 1.01 17.75
C HIS A 206 -4.93 1.10 16.33
N GLY A 207 -5.85 1.04 15.37
CA GLY A 207 -5.57 1.34 13.99
C GLY A 207 -6.65 2.21 13.38
N VAL A 208 -6.37 2.68 12.18
CA VAL A 208 -7.37 3.32 11.33
C VAL A 208 -7.50 2.58 10.03
N LEU A 209 -8.73 2.54 9.52
CA LEU A 209 -9.00 2.15 8.16
C LEU A 209 -9.06 3.41 7.30
N LEU A 210 -8.14 3.52 6.35
CA LEU A 210 -8.05 4.67 5.45
C LEU A 210 -8.60 4.29 4.08
N ARG A 211 -9.29 5.23 3.45
CA ARG A 211 -9.70 5.13 2.05
C ARG A 211 -8.98 6.19 1.19
N GLY A 212 -8.41 5.72 0.10
CA GLY A 212 -7.90 6.50 -1.02
C GLY A 212 -8.72 6.27 -2.28
N GLN A 213 -8.60 7.19 -3.23
CA GLN A 213 -9.19 7.05 -4.56
C GLN A 213 -8.12 6.59 -5.55
N VAL A 214 -8.47 5.63 -6.41
CA VAL A 214 -7.61 5.24 -7.52
C VAL A 214 -7.49 6.44 -8.48
N PRO A 215 -6.27 6.94 -8.76
CA PRO A 215 -6.08 8.11 -9.63
C PRO A 215 -6.70 7.90 -10.99
N GLY A 216 -7.59 8.79 -11.44
CA GLY A 216 -8.24 8.66 -12.74
C GLY A 216 -9.46 7.74 -12.78
N ALA A 217 -9.85 7.11 -11.67
CA ALA A 217 -11.00 6.19 -11.63
C ALA A 217 -12.35 6.82 -11.99
N ARG A 218 -12.48 8.15 -11.93
CA ARG A 218 -13.67 8.86 -12.47
C ARG A 218 -13.93 8.58 -13.95
N TRP A 219 -12.89 8.21 -14.69
CA TRP A 219 -12.94 7.87 -16.11
C TRP A 219 -12.94 6.36 -16.36
N ALA A 220 -13.28 5.54 -15.35
CA ALA A 220 -13.33 4.07 -15.45
C ALA A 220 -14.03 3.53 -16.71
N PRO A 221 -15.18 4.07 -17.17
CA PRO A 221 -15.80 3.60 -18.41
C PRO A 221 -14.90 3.75 -19.64
N LEU A 222 -14.10 4.82 -19.71
CA LEU A 222 -13.14 5.05 -20.80
C LEU A 222 -11.97 4.07 -20.71
N TRP A 223 -11.39 3.89 -19.51
CA TRP A 223 -10.28 2.95 -19.30
C TRP A 223 -10.66 1.50 -19.63
N ARG A 224 -11.90 1.10 -19.36
CA ARG A 224 -12.40 -0.24 -19.72
C ARG A 224 -12.42 -0.48 -21.22
N ARG A 225 -12.64 0.56 -22.04
CA ARG A 225 -12.67 0.46 -23.51
C ARG A 225 -11.28 0.45 -24.15
N LEU A 226 -10.28 1.03 -23.49
CA LEU A 226 -8.90 1.06 -23.97
C LEU A 226 -8.19 -0.29 -23.74
N SER A 227 -7.30 -0.68 -24.64
CA SER A 227 -6.40 -1.82 -24.40
C SER A 227 -5.41 -1.48 -23.28
N LEU A 228 -4.92 -2.50 -22.56
CA LEU A 228 -3.96 -2.29 -21.48
C LEU A 228 -2.67 -1.61 -21.98
N GLY A 229 -2.21 -1.97 -23.19
CA GLY A 229 -1.04 -1.36 -23.82
C GLY A 229 -1.18 0.15 -24.05
N HIS A 230 -2.37 0.62 -24.43
CA HIS A 230 -2.65 2.05 -24.57
C HIS A 230 -2.58 2.79 -23.23
N ILE A 231 -3.17 2.22 -22.17
CA ILE A 231 -3.13 2.81 -20.82
C ILE A 231 -1.67 2.91 -20.33
N GLN A 232 -0.88 1.85 -20.53
CA GLN A 232 0.55 1.82 -20.18
C GLN A 232 1.37 2.83 -20.99
N ALA A 233 1.07 3.03 -22.28
CA ALA A 233 1.72 4.04 -23.12
C ALA A 233 1.42 5.46 -22.60
N MET A 234 0.16 5.76 -22.29
CA MET A 234 -0.25 7.05 -21.74
C MET A 234 0.40 7.35 -20.38
N GLN A 235 0.45 6.37 -19.49
CA GLN A 235 1.09 6.56 -18.17
C GLN A 235 2.59 6.83 -18.30
N ARG A 236 3.29 6.13 -19.20
CA ARG A 236 4.71 6.41 -19.48
C ARG A 236 4.90 7.84 -19.97
N TRP A 237 4.01 8.33 -20.82
CA TRP A 237 4.03 9.70 -21.31
C TRP A 237 3.77 10.72 -20.19
N LEU A 238 2.74 10.53 -19.38
CA LEU A 238 2.42 11.39 -18.23
C LEU A 238 3.55 11.42 -17.18
N SER A 239 4.21 10.30 -16.94
CA SER A 239 5.33 10.22 -15.99
C SER A 239 6.61 10.92 -16.46
N ARG A 240 6.66 11.33 -17.74
CA ARG A 240 7.75 12.10 -18.35
C ARG A 240 7.45 13.59 -18.45
N LEU A 241 6.23 14.03 -18.14
CA LEU A 241 5.90 15.45 -18.05
C LEU A 241 6.48 16.00 -16.73
N PRO A 242 7.07 17.21 -16.76
CA PRO A 242 7.70 17.84 -15.61
C PRO A 242 6.71 18.12 -14.46
#